data_AF-A0A8T3TX57-F1
#
_entry.id   AF-A0A8T3TX57-F1
#
_cell.length_a   1.000
_cell.length_b   1.000
_cell.length_c   1.000
_cell.angle_alpha   90.00
_cell.angle_beta   90.00
_cell.angle_gamma   90.00
#
_symmetry.space_group_name_H-M   'P 1'
#
loop_
_entity.id
_entity.type
_entity.pdbx_description
1 polymer ?
#
loop_
_entity_poly.entity_id
_entity_poly.type
_entity_poly.pdbx_seq_one_letter_code
_entity_poly.pdbx_strand_id
1 'polypeptide(L)'
;MLIGLGMLVGAFVAVIGIEIVVMSRREFVPQEPDYTVDARVQPATSGTGSVIRLAVLGDSTVAGVGSPTEIESLPVLIAQRVADATAREVHVTGFGISGARTASLLADQLPLVVAEYDAVV
;
A
#
# COMPACT_ATOMS: atom_id res chain seq x y z
N MET A 1 3.50 4.94 50.75
CA MET A 1 2.58 5.31 49.65
C MET A 1 3.32 5.71 48.36
N LEU A 2 4.34 6.59 48.42
CA LEU A 2 5.12 7.04 47.25
C LEU A 2 5.82 5.92 46.47
N ILE A 3 6.40 4.93 47.15
CA ILE A 3 7.13 3.81 46.51
C ILE A 3 6.19 2.93 45.68
N GLY A 4 4.97 2.67 46.17
CA GLY A 4 3.98 1.85 45.47
C GLY A 4 3.47 2.52 44.20
N LEU A 5 3.29 3.85 44.22
CA LEU A 5 2.88 4.61 43.03
C LEU A 5 3.98 4.62 41.96
N GLY A 6 5.25 4.77 42.36
CA GLY A 6 6.39 4.72 41.44
C GLY A 6 6.53 3.37 40.74
N MET A 7 6.35 2.26 41.48
CA MET A 7 6.35 0.92 40.88
C MET A 7 5.21 0.72 39.88
N LEU A 8 4.01 1.23 40.19
CA LEU A 8 2.83 1.08 39.34
C LEU A 8 3.00 1.85 38.02
N VAL A 9 3.53 3.07 38.09
CA VAL A 9 3.87 3.87 36.90
C VAL A 9 4.99 3.21 36.09
N GLY A 10 6.04 2.71 36.74
CA GLY A 10 7.13 2.02 36.07
C GLY A 10 6.68 0.75 35.34
N ALA A 11 5.84 -0.06 35.99
CA ALA A 11 5.27 -1.26 35.39
C ALA A 11 4.37 -0.92 34.18
N PHE A 12 3.56 0.14 34.29
CA PHE A 12 2.70 0.58 33.20
C PHE A 12 3.50 1.05 31.98
N VAL A 13 4.55 1.85 32.19
CA VAL A 13 5.46 2.31 31.12
C VAL A 13 6.19 1.13 30.49
N ALA A 14 6.64 0.17 31.30
CA ALA A 14 7.32 -1.03 30.80
C ALA A 14 6.38 -1.89 29.92
N VAL A 15 5.13 -2.08 30.34
CA VAL A 15 4.13 -2.81 29.54
C VAL A 15 3.88 -2.11 28.21
N ILE A 16 3.65 -0.79 28.22
CA ILE A 16 3.47 -0.02 26.97
C ILE A 16 4.70 -0.13 26.07
N GLY A 17 5.90 0.02 26.63
CA GLY A 17 7.15 -0.11 25.87
C GLY A 17 7.32 -1.49 25.25
N ILE A 18 6.99 -2.55 25.99
CA ILE A 18 7.02 -3.93 25.51
C ILE A 18 6.00 -4.12 24.38
N GLU A 19 4.75 -3.67 24.55
CA GLU A 19 3.72 -3.76 23.51
C GLU A 19 4.13 -3.02 22.24
N ILE A 20 4.73 -1.83 22.34
CA ILE A 20 5.25 -1.08 21.18
C ILE A 20 6.36 -1.87 20.47
N VAL A 21 7.33 -2.41 21.23
CA VAL A 21 8.43 -3.20 20.65
C VAL A 21 7.88 -4.47 20.00
N VAL A 22 6.96 -5.16 20.64
CA VAL A 22 6.32 -6.38 20.12
C VAL A 22 5.50 -6.06 18.87
N MET A 23 4.69 -5.00 18.86
CA MET A 23 3.94 -4.57 17.67
C MET A 23 4.87 -4.15 16.53
N SER A 24 5.97 -3.46 16.83
CA SER A 24 6.94 -3.05 15.81
C SER A 24 7.72 -4.23 15.20
N ARG A 25 7.72 -5.38 15.88
CA ARG A 25 8.44 -6.60 15.47
C ARG A 25 7.51 -7.72 15.02
N ARG A 26 6.21 -7.61 15.24
CA ARG A 26 5.23 -8.56 14.71
C ARG A 26 5.10 -8.27 13.22
N GLU A 27 5.52 -9.23 12.41
CA GLU A 27 5.01 -9.38 11.06
C GLU A 27 3.48 -9.45 11.20
N PHE A 28 2.79 -8.42 10.72
CA PHE A 28 1.33 -8.38 10.79
C PHE A 28 0.81 -9.63 10.08
N VAL A 29 -0.12 -10.32 10.73
CA VAL A 29 -0.83 -11.48 10.17
C VAL A 29 -1.27 -11.10 8.75
N PRO A 30 -0.98 -11.93 7.73
CA PRO A 30 -1.37 -11.66 6.35
C PRO A 30 -2.83 -11.20 6.35
N GLN A 31 -3.04 -9.96 5.93
CA GLN A 31 -4.38 -9.41 5.78
C GLN A 31 -4.95 -10.07 4.52
N GLU A 32 -5.51 -11.26 4.65
CA GLU A 32 -6.47 -11.75 3.67
C GLU A 32 -7.76 -10.90 3.81
N PRO A 33 -8.40 -10.52 2.71
CA PRO A 33 -8.33 -11.20 1.43
C PRO A 33 -7.17 -10.72 0.56
N ASP A 34 -6.86 -11.60 -0.39
CA ASP A 34 -6.04 -11.50 -1.59
C ASP A 34 -6.42 -10.31 -2.51
N TYR A 35 -6.72 -9.14 -1.92
CA TYR A 35 -7.14 -7.95 -2.63
C TYR A 35 -5.91 -7.22 -3.15
N THR A 36 -5.48 -7.65 -4.34
CA THR A 36 -4.56 -6.89 -5.18
C THR A 36 -5.39 -5.91 -5.98
N VAL A 37 -5.04 -4.61 -5.95
CA VAL A 37 -5.69 -3.63 -6.81
C VAL A 37 -5.33 -3.96 -8.26
N ASP A 38 -6.31 -4.40 -9.06
CA ASP A 38 -6.10 -4.74 -10.48
C ASP A 38 -7.25 -4.16 -11.30
N ALA A 39 -6.98 -3.04 -11.98
CA ALA A 39 -8.03 -2.26 -12.63
C ALA A 39 -7.61 -1.70 -13.98
N ARG A 40 -8.58 -1.57 -14.87
CA ARG A 40 -8.44 -0.82 -16.13
C ARG A 40 -9.27 0.44 -16.07
N VAL A 41 -8.65 1.57 -16.36
CA VAL A 41 -9.30 2.87 -16.41
C VAL A 41 -9.28 3.43 -17.82
N GLN A 42 -10.41 3.99 -18.22
CA GLN A 42 -10.57 4.63 -19.51
C GLN A 42 -10.33 6.14 -19.37
N PRO A 43 -9.67 6.78 -20.35
CA PRO A 43 -9.51 8.22 -20.36
C PRO A 43 -10.86 8.91 -20.61
N ALA A 44 -11.05 10.11 -20.06
CA ALA A 44 -12.24 10.93 -20.31
C ALA A 44 -12.40 11.30 -21.80
N THR A 45 -11.29 11.38 -22.54
CA THR A 45 -11.28 11.60 -23.99
C THR A 45 -10.61 10.41 -24.67
N SER A 46 -11.30 9.77 -25.61
CA SER A 46 -10.75 8.64 -26.36
C SER A 46 -9.58 9.09 -27.24
N GLY A 47 -8.35 8.73 -26.86
CA GLY A 47 -7.18 8.80 -27.72
C GLY A 47 -6.89 7.47 -28.41
N THR A 48 -5.93 7.47 -29.33
CA THR A 48 -5.42 6.27 -29.99
C THR A 48 -4.02 5.97 -29.47
N GLY A 49 -3.84 4.81 -28.87
CA GLY A 49 -2.55 4.38 -28.30
C GLY A 49 -2.66 3.01 -27.63
N SER A 50 -1.53 2.35 -27.40
CA SER A 50 -1.53 1.09 -26.65
C SER A 50 -1.92 1.32 -25.18
N VAL A 51 -2.38 0.27 -24.50
CA VAL A 51 -2.64 0.33 -23.05
C VAL A 51 -1.32 0.60 -22.32
N ILE A 52 -1.35 1.50 -21.33
CA ILE A 52 -0.23 1.74 -20.41
C ILE A 52 -0.37 0.79 -19.23
N ARG A 53 0.66 -0.01 -18.96
CA ARG A 53 0.73 -0.91 -17.80
C ARG A 53 1.47 -0.19 -16.66
N LEU A 54 0.76 0.10 -15.58
CA LEU A 54 1.25 0.85 -14.43
C LEU A 54 1.35 -0.05 -13.21
N ALA A 55 2.55 -0.18 -12.64
CA ALA A 55 2.73 -0.79 -11.32
C ALA A 55 2.75 0.30 -10.25
N VAL A 56 2.06 0.05 -9.13
CA VAL A 56 2.10 0.94 -7.95
C VAL A 56 2.57 0.13 -6.75
N LEU A 57 3.65 0.56 -6.11
CA LEU A 57 4.27 -0.10 -4.97
C LEU A 57 4.09 0.76 -3.72
N GLY A 58 3.93 0.13 -2.57
CA GLY A 58 3.82 0.88 -1.33
C GLY A 58 3.25 0.11 -0.15
N ASP A 59 2.66 0.87 0.75
CA ASP A 59 2.15 0.38 2.02
C ASP A 59 0.63 0.13 1.97
N SER A 60 -0.03 0.36 3.10
CA SER A 60 -1.49 0.30 3.24
C SER A 60 -2.25 1.19 2.26
N THR A 61 -1.66 2.32 1.84
CA THR A 61 -2.29 3.25 0.89
C THR A 61 -2.44 2.64 -0.50
N VAL A 62 -1.42 1.88 -0.93
CA VAL A 62 -1.43 1.14 -2.20
C VAL A 62 -2.27 -0.13 -2.09
N ALA A 63 -2.31 -0.74 -0.90
CA ALA A 63 -3.20 -1.87 -0.62
C ALA A 63 -4.70 -1.48 -0.60
N GLY A 64 -5.03 -0.19 -0.77
CA GLY A 64 -6.42 0.29 -0.78
C GLY A 64 -7.04 0.44 0.61
N VAL A 65 -6.25 0.37 1.69
CA VAL A 65 -6.75 0.54 3.05
C VAL A 65 -7.31 1.95 3.23
N GLY A 66 -8.55 2.03 3.70
CA GLY A 66 -9.27 3.29 3.91
C GLY A 66 -10.07 3.77 2.71
N SER A 67 -9.96 3.10 1.55
CA SER A 67 -10.84 3.35 0.40
C SER A 67 -12.14 2.55 0.53
N PRO A 68 -13.32 3.14 0.28
CA PRO A 68 -14.58 2.42 0.35
C PRO A 68 -14.73 1.37 -0.74
N THR A 69 -14.08 1.58 -1.89
CA THR A 69 -14.09 0.68 -3.04
C THR A 69 -12.72 0.64 -3.75
N GLU A 70 -12.52 -0.37 -4.59
CA GLU A 70 -11.35 -0.49 -5.47
C GLU A 70 -11.13 0.75 -6.33
N ILE A 71 -12.22 1.28 -6.92
CA ILE A 71 -12.15 2.41 -7.84
C ILE A 71 -11.70 3.69 -7.12
N GLU A 72 -11.92 3.76 -5.82
CA GLU A 72 -11.52 4.85 -4.94
C GLU A 72 -10.15 4.62 -4.29
N SER A 73 -9.44 3.55 -4.66
CA SER A 73 -8.08 3.27 -4.20
C SER A 73 -7.07 4.23 -4.81
N LEU A 74 -6.01 4.53 -4.06
CA LEU A 74 -4.94 5.41 -4.53
C LEU A 74 -4.34 4.96 -5.89
N PRO A 75 -4.04 3.66 -6.13
CA PRO A 75 -3.52 3.23 -7.44
C PRO A 75 -4.49 3.54 -8.59
N VAL A 76 -5.80 3.32 -8.40
CA VAL A 76 -6.80 3.61 -9.44
C VAL A 76 -6.94 5.11 -9.68
N LEU A 77 -6.88 5.93 -8.64
CA LEU A 77 -6.92 7.39 -8.76
C LEU A 77 -5.68 7.97 -9.46
N ILE A 78 -4.52 7.34 -9.29
CA ILE A 78 -3.31 7.66 -10.07
C ILE A 78 -3.49 7.23 -11.52
N ALA A 79 -3.94 5.99 -11.74
CA ALA A 79 -4.17 5.46 -13.08
C ALA A 79 -5.15 6.33 -13.87
N GLN A 80 -6.24 6.79 -13.26
CA GLN A 80 -7.22 7.67 -13.91
C GLN A 80 -6.57 8.99 -14.34
N ARG A 81 -5.74 9.59 -13.49
CA ARG A 81 -5.00 10.82 -13.85
C ARG A 81 -4.02 10.59 -14.99
N VAL A 82 -3.34 9.45 -15.01
CA VAL A 82 -2.44 9.07 -16.12
C VAL A 82 -3.24 8.85 -17.40
N ALA A 83 -4.38 8.17 -17.33
CA ALA A 83 -5.25 7.94 -18.48
C ALA A 83 -5.72 9.26 -19.08
N ASP A 84 -6.25 10.16 -18.25
CA ASP A 84 -6.73 11.46 -18.68
C ASP A 84 -5.62 12.35 -19.27
N ALA A 85 -4.41 12.33 -18.66
CA ALA A 85 -3.28 13.11 -19.14
C ALA A 85 -2.68 12.58 -20.46
N THR A 86 -2.79 11.28 -20.71
CA THR A 86 -2.20 10.63 -21.89
C THR A 86 -3.22 10.31 -22.98
N ALA A 87 -4.53 10.48 -22.70
CA ALA A 87 -5.65 10.03 -23.52
C ALA A 87 -5.56 8.53 -23.91
N ARG A 88 -5.01 7.70 -23.02
CA ARG A 88 -4.83 6.25 -23.25
C ARG A 88 -5.42 5.45 -22.10
N GLU A 89 -5.87 4.24 -22.39
CA GLU A 89 -6.27 3.28 -21.35
C GLU A 89 -5.06 2.95 -20.47
N VAL A 90 -5.28 2.87 -19.17
CA VAL A 90 -4.26 2.45 -18.19
C VAL A 90 -4.75 1.19 -17.48
N HIS A 91 -3.92 0.15 -17.49
CA HIS A 91 -4.07 -1.04 -16.66
C HIS A 91 -3.13 -0.88 -15.46
N VAL A 92 -3.69 -0.78 -14.26
CA VAL A 92 -2.93 -0.59 -13.02
C VAL A 92 -2.95 -1.85 -12.17
N THR A 93 -1.78 -2.21 -11.63
CA THR A 93 -1.61 -3.25 -10.61
C THR A 93 -0.96 -2.64 -9.37
N GLY A 94 -1.61 -2.77 -8.21
CA GLY A 94 -1.10 -2.32 -6.92
C GLY A 94 -0.50 -3.49 -6.12
N PHE A 95 0.76 -3.36 -5.69
CA PHE A 95 1.50 -4.37 -4.93
C PHE A 95 1.62 -4.01 -3.43
N GLY A 96 0.65 -3.25 -2.91
CA GLY A 96 0.74 -2.67 -1.58
C GLY A 96 0.71 -3.71 -0.48
N ILE A 97 1.61 -3.58 0.49
CA ILE A 97 1.63 -4.41 1.70
C ILE A 97 1.43 -3.50 2.91
N SER A 98 0.35 -3.72 3.66
CA SER A 98 0.05 -2.89 4.84
C SER A 98 1.21 -2.88 5.84
N GLY A 99 1.67 -1.68 6.21
CA GLY A 99 2.81 -1.50 7.12
C GLY A 99 4.20 -1.69 6.47
N ALA A 100 4.26 -1.89 5.16
CA ALA A 100 5.53 -1.99 4.43
C ALA A 100 6.41 -0.75 4.63
N ARG A 101 7.71 -1.00 4.71
CA ARG A 101 8.74 0.04 4.71
C ARG A 101 9.52 -0.04 3.41
N THR A 102 10.39 0.94 3.15
CA THR A 102 11.25 0.95 1.96
C THR A 102 12.08 -0.33 1.79
N ALA A 103 12.50 -0.96 2.91
CA ALA A 103 13.20 -2.25 2.85
C ALA A 103 12.31 -3.39 2.30
N SER A 104 11.02 -3.40 2.66
CA SER A 104 10.02 -4.36 2.17
C SER A 104 9.76 -4.19 0.68
N LEU A 105 9.86 -2.97 0.13
CA LEU A 105 9.72 -2.74 -1.31
C LEU A 105 10.73 -3.55 -2.11
N LEU A 106 12.00 -3.53 -1.68
CA LEU A 106 13.09 -4.21 -2.40
C LEU A 106 12.99 -5.73 -2.30
N ALA A 107 12.57 -6.23 -1.13
CA ALA A 107 12.52 -7.66 -0.86
C ALA A 107 11.25 -8.31 -1.43
N ASP A 108 10.10 -7.65 -1.30
CA ASP A 108 8.80 -8.28 -1.43
C ASP A 108 8.01 -7.80 -2.66
N GLN A 109 8.18 -6.54 -3.08
CA GLN A 109 7.34 -5.94 -4.13
C GLN A 109 8.05 -5.77 -5.47
N LEU A 110 9.28 -5.24 -5.45
CA LEU A 110 10.06 -5.01 -6.67
C LEU A 110 10.33 -6.29 -7.49
N PRO A 111 10.57 -7.47 -6.87
CA PRO A 111 10.72 -8.71 -7.63
C PRO A 111 9.45 -9.16 -8.38
N LEU A 112 8.27 -8.67 -7.98
CA LEU A 112 6.99 -8.95 -8.65
C LEU A 112 6.76 -8.04 -9.87
N VAL A 113 7.45 -6.91 -9.93
CA VAL A 113 7.43 -6.01 -11.09
C VAL A 113 8.28 -6.60 -12.21
N VAL A 114 7.63 -7.34 -13.09
CA VAL A 114 8.24 -7.90 -14.30
C VAL A 114 8.51 -6.81 -15.34
N ALA A 115 9.31 -7.11 -16.37
CA ALA A 115 9.64 -6.19 -17.48
C ALA A 115 8.43 -5.78 -18.37
N GLU A 116 7.22 -6.12 -17.93
CA GLU A 116 5.96 -5.85 -18.61
C GLU A 116 5.28 -4.56 -18.10
N TYR A 117 5.88 -3.80 -17.19
CA TYR A 117 5.31 -2.50 -16.79
C TYR A 117 5.96 -1.36 -17.55
N ASP A 118 5.16 -0.41 -18.01
CA ASP A 118 5.63 0.78 -18.74
C ASP A 118 6.00 1.91 -17.78
N ALA A 119 5.44 1.90 -16.56
CA ALA A 119 5.77 2.83 -15.48
C ALA A 119 5.60 2.16 -14.10
N VAL A 120 6.38 2.63 -13.13
CA VAL A 120 6.32 2.22 -11.72
C VAL A 120 6.25 3.46 -10.85
N VAL A 121 5.34 3.44 -9.87
CA VAL A 121 5.17 4.47 -8.83
C VAL A 121 5.46 3.87 -7.47
#